data_AF-A0A9D5V736-F1
#
_entry.id   AF-A0A9D5V736-F1
#
_cell.length_a   1.000
_cell.length_b   1.000
_cell.length_c   1.000
_cell.angle_alpha   90.00
_cell.angle_beta   90.00
_cell.angle_gamma   90.00
#
_symmetry.space_group_name_H-M   'P 1'
#
loop_
_entity.id
_entity.type
_entity.pdbx_description
1 polymer ?
#
loop_
_entity_poly.entity_id
_entity_poly.type
_entity_poly.pdbx_seq_one_letter_code
_entity_poly.pdbx_strand_id
1 'polypeptide(L)'
;ASFLVEELRSVFDPRGGYFKPGGKWMPSLVAEIGECIERHMINIGLIVPAGVTPELAAKRETARTEGLTGSSLCPKCSQLAVVRLEGCDTCLECGYSKCG
;
A
#
# COMPACT_ATOMS: atom_id res chain seq x y z
N ALA A 1 0.77 9.45 12.39
CA ALA A 1 -0.32 10.15 11.68
C ALA A 1 -1.41 9.15 11.22
N SER A 2 -1.75 8.15 12.05
CA SER A 2 -2.70 7.09 11.68
C SER A 2 -4.13 7.34 12.19
N PHE A 3 -4.30 8.14 13.26
CA PHE A 3 -5.59 8.40 13.87
C PHE A 3 -6.65 8.91 12.88
N LEU A 4 -6.34 9.95 12.09
CA LEU A 4 -7.31 10.49 11.12
C LEU A 4 -7.76 9.45 10.08
N VAL A 5 -6.83 8.63 9.57
CA VAL A 5 -7.12 7.60 8.57
C VAL A 5 -8.00 6.49 9.18
N GLU A 6 -7.66 6.07 10.40
CA GLU A 6 -8.41 5.04 11.14
C GLU A 6 -9.84 5.50 11.42
N GLU A 7 -10.03 6.74 11.86
CA GLU A 7 -11.35 7.33 12.12
C GLU A 7 -12.19 7.47 10.84
N LEU A 8 -11.59 7.91 9.73
CA LEU A 8 -12.33 8.01 8.47
C LEU A 8 -12.78 6.64 7.96
N ARG A 9 -11.94 5.60 8.13
CA ARG A 9 -12.28 4.23 7.74
C ARG A 9 -13.33 3.57 8.64
N SER A 10 -13.52 4.05 9.86
CA SER A 10 -14.53 3.53 10.80
C SER A 10 -15.92 4.14 10.58
N VAL A 11 -16.07 5.09 9.65
CA VAL A 11 -17.39 5.64 9.29
C VAL A 11 -18.10 4.71 8.30
N PHE A 12 -19.30 4.26 8.68
CA PHE A 12 -20.14 3.36 7.87
C PHE A 12 -21.34 4.10 7.27
N ASP A 13 -21.73 3.74 6.04
CA ASP A 13 -22.95 4.24 5.41
C ASP A 13 -24.17 3.43 5.92
N PRO A 14 -25.23 4.06 6.44
CA PRO A 14 -26.44 3.37 6.92
C PRO A 14 -27.14 2.52 5.85
N ARG A 15 -26.97 2.84 4.58
CA ARG A 15 -27.56 2.10 3.45
C ARG A 15 -26.74 0.87 3.05
N GLY A 16 -25.63 0.64 3.75
CA GLY A 16 -24.61 -0.31 3.34
C GLY A 16 -23.61 0.33 2.39
N GLY A 17 -22.37 -0.15 2.46
CA GLY A 17 -21.28 0.29 1.61
C GLY A 17 -21.46 -0.10 0.13
N TYR A 18 -20.40 0.07 -0.66
CA TYR A 18 -20.40 -0.26 -2.08
C TYR A 18 -19.08 -0.89 -2.52
N PHE A 19 -19.10 -1.55 -3.67
CA PHE A 19 -17.89 -1.99 -4.35
C PHE A 19 -17.43 -0.91 -5.32
N LYS A 20 -16.19 -0.46 -5.17
CA LYS A 20 -15.57 0.41 -6.17
C LYS A 20 -15.07 -0.38 -7.38
N PRO A 21 -14.81 0.29 -8.53
CA PRO A 21 -14.16 -0.35 -9.66
C PRO A 21 -12.89 -1.09 -9.24
N GLY A 22 -12.72 -2.33 -9.70
CA GLY A 22 -11.68 -3.25 -9.23
C GLY A 22 -12.11 -4.18 -8.08
N GLY A 23 -13.39 -4.18 -7.71
CA GLY A 23 -13.98 -5.19 -6.80
C GLY A 23 -13.62 -5.01 -5.33
N LYS A 24 -13.08 -3.85 -4.95
CA LYS A 24 -12.76 -3.54 -3.55
C LYS A 24 -13.99 -3.00 -2.83
N TRP A 25 -14.35 -3.61 -1.71
CA TRP A 25 -15.44 -3.15 -0.85
C TRP A 25 -15.07 -1.87 -0.09
N MET A 26 -15.99 -0.91 -0.03
CA MET A 26 -15.91 0.32 0.74
C MET A 26 -17.12 0.41 1.68
N PRO A 27 -16.93 0.59 3.00
CA PRO A 27 -18.05 0.64 3.94
C PRO A 27 -18.83 1.96 3.87
N SER A 28 -18.22 3.03 3.35
CA SER A 28 -18.85 4.33 3.07
C SER A 28 -17.98 5.17 2.12
N LEU A 29 -18.54 6.28 1.62
CA LEU A 29 -17.77 7.29 0.89
C LEU A 29 -16.67 7.92 1.76
N VAL A 30 -16.94 8.14 3.05
CA VAL A 30 -15.98 8.72 4.00
C VAL A 30 -14.80 7.77 4.21
N ALA A 31 -15.06 6.47 4.27
CA ALA A 31 -14.01 5.47 4.36
C ALA A 31 -13.16 5.39 3.08
N GLU A 32 -13.74 5.62 1.90
CA GLU A 32 -12.97 5.75 0.67
C GLU A 32 -12.07 6.99 0.67
N ILE A 33 -12.55 8.13 1.19
CA ILE A 33 -11.71 9.32 1.40
C ILE A 33 -10.55 9.00 2.36
N GLY A 34 -10.83 8.31 3.47
CA GLY A 34 -9.81 7.84 4.40
C GLY A 34 -8.73 6.99 3.73
N GLU A 35 -9.13 6.05 2.86
CA GLU A 35 -8.20 5.25 2.07
C GLU A 35 -7.36 6.10 1.08
N CYS A 36 -7.97 7.10 0.43
CA CYS A 36 -7.25 7.99 -0.49
C CYS A 36 -6.17 8.79 0.25
N ILE A 37 -6.52 9.35 1.41
CA ILE A 37 -5.61 10.10 2.28
C ILE A 37 -4.48 9.18 2.77
N GLU A 38 -4.81 7.97 3.25
CA GLU A 38 -3.81 6.98 3.67
C GLU A 38 -2.78 6.71 2.58
N ARG A 39 -3.25 6.45 1.35
CA ARG A 39 -2.38 6.18 0.21
C ARG A 39 -1.48 7.37 -0.10
N HIS A 40 -2.02 8.58 -0.04
CA HIS A 40 -1.23 9.79 -0.24
C HIS A 40 -0.15 9.93 0.85
N MET A 41 -0.51 9.74 2.12
CA MET A 41 0.41 9.80 3.26
C MET A 41 1.52 8.76 3.19
N ILE A 42 1.21 7.55 2.71
CA ILE A 42 2.21 6.51 2.42
C ILE A 42 3.16 6.98 1.32
N ASN A 43 2.63 7.51 0.21
CA ASN A 43 3.44 7.93 -0.94
C ASN A 43 4.43 9.05 -0.57
N ILE A 44 4.05 9.98 0.31
CA ILE A 44 4.93 11.06 0.78
C ILE A 44 5.79 10.66 1.99
N GLY A 45 5.69 9.42 2.47
CA GLY A 45 6.52 8.89 3.55
C GLY A 45 6.08 9.25 4.98
N LEU A 46 4.87 9.78 5.17
CA LEU A 46 4.31 10.08 6.50
C LEU A 46 3.82 8.83 7.25
N ILE A 47 3.45 7.77 6.52
CA ILE A 47 2.99 6.49 7.07
C ILE A 47 3.80 5.37 6.43
N VAL A 48 4.35 4.49 7.27
CA VAL A 48 4.97 3.24 6.82
C VAL A 48 3.88 2.16 6.74
N PRO A 49 3.67 1.51 5.57
CA PRO A 49 2.69 0.45 5.45
C PRO A 49 3.05 -0.73 6.37
N ALA A 50 2.05 -1.34 7.02
CA ALA A 50 2.28 -2.44 7.96
C ALA A 50 3.02 -3.67 7.37
N GLY A 51 3.01 -3.85 6.05
CA GLY A 51 3.73 -4.94 5.37
C GLY A 51 5.21 -4.65 5.09
N VAL A 52 5.69 -3.43 5.36
CA VAL A 52 7.08 -3.04 5.10
C VAL A 52 7.90 -3.31 6.35
N THR A 53 8.74 -4.35 6.31
CA THR A 53 9.70 -4.64 7.38
C THR A 53 10.84 -3.61 7.35
N PRO A 54 11.59 -3.43 8.47
CA PRO A 54 12.75 -2.53 8.49
C PRO A 54 13.79 -2.87 7.41
N GLU A 55 13.98 -4.16 7.12
CA GLU A 55 14.86 -4.64 6.05
C GLU A 55 14.36 -4.20 4.67
N LEU A 56 13.04 -4.28 4.45
CA LEU A 56 12.43 -3.87 3.20
C LEU A 56 12.49 -2.34 3.02
N ALA A 57 12.34 -1.58 4.11
CA ALA A 57 12.54 -0.14 4.12
C ALA A 57 13.99 0.23 3.76
N ALA A 58 14.99 -0.46 4.34
CA ALA A 58 16.39 -0.25 3.98
C ALA A 58 16.67 -0.56 2.50
N LYS A 59 16.16 -1.70 2.00
CA LYS A 59 16.27 -2.05 0.57
C LYS A 59 15.56 -1.07 -0.36
N ARG A 60 14.48 -0.44 0.11
CA ARG A 60 13.77 0.60 -0.62
C ARG A 60 14.59 1.89 -0.70
N GLU A 61 15.30 2.24 0.36
CA GLU A 61 16.24 3.38 0.40
C GLU A 61 17.36 3.18 -0.63
N THR A 62 18.00 1.99 -0.64
CA THR A 62 19.06 1.67 -1.60
C THR A 62 18.55 1.62 -3.04
N ALA A 63 17.34 1.08 -3.25
CA ALA A 63 16.72 1.03 -4.57
C ALA A 63 16.36 2.43 -5.10
N ARG A 64 16.08 3.42 -4.24
CA ARG A 64 15.90 4.82 -4.66
C ARG A 64 17.19 5.44 -5.19
N THR A 65 18.33 5.08 -4.63
CA THR A 65 19.64 5.62 -5.06
C THR A 65 20.21 4.89 -6.26
N GLU A 66 20.05 3.57 -6.34
CA GLU A 66 20.64 2.72 -7.39
C GLU A 66 19.72 2.54 -8.61
N GLY A 67 18.43 2.85 -8.45
CA GLY A 67 17.41 2.62 -9.46
C GLY A 67 16.93 1.17 -9.49
N LEU A 68 15.64 0.97 -9.77
CA LEU A 68 15.06 -0.37 -9.87
C LEU A 68 15.15 -0.92 -11.30
N THR A 69 16.32 -1.37 -11.71
CA THR A 69 16.47 -2.07 -13.00
C THR A 69 15.92 -3.50 -12.88
N GLY A 70 14.89 -3.83 -13.67
CA GLY A 70 14.27 -5.16 -13.67
C GLY A 70 13.09 -5.34 -12.71
N SER A 71 12.56 -4.25 -12.14
CA SER A 71 11.35 -4.34 -11.33
C SER A 71 10.08 -4.51 -12.17
N SER A 72 9.14 -5.32 -11.69
CA SER A 72 7.83 -5.50 -12.31
C SER A 72 6.72 -4.76 -11.55
N LEU A 73 5.55 -4.65 -12.19
CA LEU A 73 4.38 -3.97 -11.62
C LEU A 73 3.78 -4.79 -10.47
N CYS A 74 3.60 -4.16 -9.31
CA CYS A 74 2.97 -4.79 -8.16
C CYS A 74 1.46 -4.95 -8.37
N PRO A 75 0.88 -6.14 -8.20
CA PRO A 75 -0.57 -6.35 -8.32
C PRO A 75 -1.37 -5.69 -7.18
N LYS A 76 -0.74 -5.37 -6.04
CA LYS A 76 -1.41 -4.79 -4.86
C LYS A 76 -1.43 -3.26 -4.87
N CYS A 77 -0.30 -2.62 -5.18
CA CYS A 77 -0.18 -1.15 -5.17
C CYS A 77 0.05 -0.53 -6.56
N SER A 78 0.15 -1.33 -7.62
CA SER A 78 0.40 -0.87 -9.01
C SER A 78 1.67 -0.02 -9.17
N GLN A 79 2.65 -0.21 -8.29
CA GLN A 79 3.97 0.43 -8.41
C GLN A 79 4.98 -0.51 -9.05
N LEU A 80 5.89 0.03 -9.86
CA LEU A 80 7.04 -0.67 -10.44
C LEU A 80 8.11 -0.86 -9.35
N ALA A 81 7.83 -1.78 -8.44
CA ALA A 81 8.62 -1.95 -7.22
C ALA A 81 8.73 -3.42 -6.77
N VAL A 82 8.32 -4.38 -7.61
CA VAL A 82 8.48 -5.80 -7.31
C VAL A 82 9.88 -6.24 -7.73
N VAL A 83 10.63 -6.76 -6.77
CA VAL A 83 11.97 -7.32 -6.97
C VAL A 83 12.01 -8.71 -6.37
N ARG A 84 12.86 -9.59 -6.92
CA ARG A 84 13.01 -10.94 -6.39
C ARG A 84 13.97 -10.93 -5.20
N LEU A 85 13.45 -11.14 -4.00
CA LEU A 85 14.23 -11.24 -2.76
C LEU A 85 14.11 -12.67 -2.23
N GLU A 86 15.26 -13.34 -2.02
CA GLU A 86 15.30 -14.67 -1.38
C GLU A 86 14.38 -15.70 -2.06
N GLY A 87 14.28 -15.63 -3.39
CA GLY A 87 13.43 -16.52 -4.20
C GLY A 87 11.95 -16.10 -4.30
N CYS A 88 11.51 -15.10 -3.53
CA CYS A 88 10.13 -14.61 -3.52
C CYS A 88 10.00 -13.28 -4.26
N ASP A 89 8.85 -13.06 -4.91
CA ASP A 89 8.55 -11.79 -5.58
C ASP A 89 7.98 -10.81 -4.54
N THR A 90 8.79 -9.82 -4.15
CA THR A 90 8.48 -8.90 -3.05
C THR A 90 8.44 -7.46 -3.54
N CYS A 91 7.38 -6.73 -3.20
CA CYS A 91 7.21 -5.32 -3.49
C CYS A 91 7.83 -4.46 -2.39
N LEU A 92 8.87 -3.69 -2.73
CA LEU A 92 9.54 -2.78 -1.81
C LEU A 92 8.63 -1.66 -1.29
N GLU A 93 7.58 -1.33 -2.04
CA GLU A 93 6.69 -0.21 -1.74
C GLU A 93 5.61 -0.55 -0.70
N CYS A 94 4.93 -1.69 -0.87
CA CYS A 94 3.75 -2.05 -0.07
C CYS A 94 3.90 -3.34 0.73
N GLY A 95 5.05 -4.00 0.66
CA GLY A 95 5.31 -5.27 1.36
C GLY A 95 4.54 -6.46 0.80
N TYR A 96 3.94 -6.35 -0.39
CA TYR A 96 3.37 -7.51 -1.07
C TYR A 96 4.46 -8.54 -1.31
N SER A 97 4.25 -9.80 -0.93
CA SER A 97 5.14 -10.90 -1.26
C SER A 97 4.34 -12.07 -1.81
N LYS A 98 4.89 -12.77 -2.82
CA LYS A 98 4.35 -14.01 -3.36
C LYS A 98 5.23 -15.20 -2.93
N CYS A 99 5.32 -15.43 -1.62
CA CYS A 99 5.66 -16.72 -1.05
C CYS A 99 4.36 -17.40 -0.62
N GLY A 100 4.22 -18.70 -0.91
CA GLY A 100 3.04 -19.49 -0.54
C GLY A 100 2.84 -19.58 0.97
#